data_AF-A0A848AUF6-F1
#
_entry.id   AF-A0A848AUF6-F1
#
_cell.length_a   1.000
_cell.length_b   1.000
_cell.length_c   1.000
_cell.angle_alpha   90.00
_cell.angle_beta   90.00
_cell.angle_gamma   90.00
#
_symmetry.space_group_name_H-M   'P 1'
#
loop_
_entity.id
_entity.type
_entity.pdbx_description
1 polymer ?
#
loop_
_entity_poly.entity_id
_entity_poly.type
_entity_poly.pdbx_seq_one_letter_code
_entity_poly.pdbx_strand_id
1 'polypeptide(L)'
;MDKSQIKRCAIYTRKSTDENLQDSFNSLDAQREAAEAYIQSQKMNGWRLLPDRYDDGGYSGGNMNRPGLKKLLEDVKAGKIDIIR
;
A
#
# COMPACT_ATOMS: atom_id res chain seq x y z
N MET A 1 8.76 30.63 -2.43
CA MET A 1 8.35 29.45 -3.22
C MET A 1 8.56 28.21 -2.37
N ASP A 2 7.48 27.58 -1.91
CA ASP A 2 7.58 26.30 -1.22
C ASP A 2 8.00 25.23 -2.23
N LYS A 3 9.15 24.60 -2.02
CA LYS A 3 9.57 23.46 -2.85
C LYS A 3 8.60 22.34 -2.52
N SER A 4 7.66 22.05 -3.41
CA SER A 4 6.78 20.87 -3.31
C SER A 4 7.62 19.65 -2.92
N GLN A 5 7.55 19.29 -1.63
CA GLN A 5 8.36 18.23 -1.07
C GLN A 5 7.80 16.90 -1.60
N ILE A 6 8.68 16.06 -2.12
CA ILE A 6 8.29 14.73 -2.62
C ILE A 6 7.72 13.93 -1.43
N LYS A 7 6.48 13.45 -1.57
CA LYS A 7 5.82 12.58 -0.60
C LYS A 7 5.88 11.15 -1.11
N ARG A 8 6.67 10.31 -0.43
CA ARG A 8 6.91 8.91 -0.77
C ARG A 8 5.74 8.07 -0.31
N CYS A 9 5.00 7.52 -1.26
CA CYS A 9 3.80 6.73 -1.02
C CYS A 9 4.13 5.24 -1.09
N ALA A 10 3.68 4.47 -0.10
CA ALA A 10 3.65 3.01 -0.15
C ALA A 10 2.20 2.54 -0.33
N ILE A 11 2.03 1.38 -0.96
CA ILE A 11 0.72 0.71 -1.07
C ILE A 11 0.75 -0.54 -0.22
N TYR A 12 -0.27 -0.70 0.62
CA TYR A 12 -0.47 -1.89 1.41
C TYR A 12 -1.77 -2.61 0.99
N THR A 13 -1.65 -3.85 0.53
CA THR A 13 -2.82 -4.66 0.14
C THR A 13 -3.01 -5.84 1.07
N ARG A 14 -4.27 -6.26 1.26
CA ARG A 14 -4.61 -7.43 2.10
C ARG A 14 -5.86 -8.12 1.61
N LYS A 15 -5.84 -9.47 1.64
CA LYS A 15 -7.02 -10.30 1.39
C LYS A 15 -7.15 -11.35 2.50
N SER A 16 -8.37 -11.56 3.00
CA SER A 16 -8.62 -12.57 4.03
C SER A 16 -8.61 -13.99 3.44
N THR A 17 -8.46 -15.00 4.30
CA THR A 17 -8.51 -16.42 3.91
C THR A 17 -9.91 -16.94 3.61
N ASP A 18 -10.96 -16.27 4.11
CA ASP A 18 -12.36 -16.75 4.02
C ASP A 18 -13.05 -16.40 2.70
N GLU A 19 -12.51 -15.45 1.93
CA GLU A 19 -13.07 -15.10 0.62
C GLU A 19 -12.46 -16.00 -0.46
N ASN A 20 -13.33 -16.69 -1.20
CA ASN A 20 -12.98 -17.43 -2.42
C ASN A 20 -11.94 -16.64 -3.23
N LEU A 21 -10.71 -17.16 -3.27
CA LEU A 21 -9.53 -16.46 -3.78
C LEU A 21 -9.64 -16.08 -5.28
N GLN A 22 -10.66 -16.61 -5.98
CA GLN A 22 -10.84 -16.57 -7.43
C GLN A 22 -11.57 -15.32 -7.98
N ASP A 23 -12.22 -14.50 -7.14
CA ASP A 23 -12.92 -13.32 -7.65
C ASP A 23 -11.95 -12.15 -7.92
N SER A 24 -11.80 -11.81 -9.20
CA SER A 24 -10.85 -10.79 -9.70
C SER A 24 -11.09 -9.40 -9.12
N PHE A 25 -12.33 -9.07 -8.75
CA PHE A 25 -12.73 -7.76 -8.21
C PHE A 25 -12.23 -7.53 -6.76
N ASN A 26 -11.97 -8.61 -6.01
CA ASN A 26 -11.38 -8.58 -4.66
C ASN A 26 -9.95 -9.15 -4.65
N SER A 27 -9.22 -9.08 -5.77
CA SER A 27 -7.81 -9.48 -5.83
C SER A 27 -6.88 -8.43 -5.22
N LEU A 28 -5.69 -8.84 -4.77
CA LEU A 28 -4.66 -7.90 -4.30
C LEU A 28 -4.21 -6.97 -5.44
N ASP A 29 -4.16 -7.48 -6.67
CA ASP A 29 -3.79 -6.68 -7.83
C ASP A 29 -4.83 -5.60 -8.15
N ALA A 30 -6.13 -5.90 -8.05
CA ALA A 30 -7.19 -4.89 -8.20
C ALA A 30 -7.10 -3.80 -7.12
N GLN A 31 -6.85 -4.18 -5.86
CA GLN A 31 -6.62 -3.22 -4.77
C GLN A 31 -5.42 -2.32 -5.09
N ARG A 32 -4.33 -2.93 -5.58
CA ARG A 32 -3.11 -2.21 -5.93
C ARG A 32 -3.34 -1.25 -7.09
N GLU A 33 -3.95 -1.69 -8.18
CA GLU A 33 -4.22 -0.85 -9.36
C GLU A 33 -5.04 0.38 -8.98
N ALA A 34 -6.07 0.21 -8.14
CA ALA A 34 -6.88 1.33 -7.64
C ALA A 34 -6.05 2.31 -6.78
N ALA A 35 -5.18 1.78 -5.90
CA ALA A 35 -4.30 2.60 -5.08
C ALA A 35 -3.23 3.34 -5.92
N GLU A 36 -2.65 2.67 -6.92
CA GLU A 36 -1.71 3.27 -7.86
C GLU A 36 -2.39 4.41 -8.64
N ALA A 37 -3.55 4.17 -9.25
CA ALA A 37 -4.30 5.20 -9.97
C ALA A 37 -4.59 6.42 -9.09
N TYR A 38 -4.96 6.20 -7.83
CA TYR A 38 -5.15 7.29 -6.88
C TYR A 38 -3.85 8.07 -6.62
N ILE A 39 -2.74 7.40 -6.31
CA ILE A 39 -1.45 8.08 -6.11
C ILE A 39 -1.04 8.86 -7.37
N GLN A 40 -1.25 8.31 -8.57
CA GLN A 40 -0.94 9.01 -9.81
C GLN A 40 -1.78 10.28 -10.00
N SER A 41 -3.05 10.27 -9.58
CA SER A 41 -3.89 11.49 -9.59
C SER A 41 -3.36 12.59 -8.66
N GLN A 42 -2.59 12.22 -7.64
CA GLN A 42 -2.02 13.14 -6.65
C GLN A 42 -0.60 13.62 -7.00
N LYS A 43 -0.09 13.34 -8.21
CA LYS A 43 1.25 13.79 -8.65
C LYS A 43 1.50 15.28 -8.46
N MET A 44 0.50 16.12 -8.73
CA MET A 44 0.61 17.58 -8.57
C MET A 44 0.80 18.01 -7.10
N ASN A 45 0.39 17.15 -6.16
CA ASN A 45 0.61 17.33 -4.72
C ASN A 45 1.96 16.78 -4.25
N GLY A 46 2.86 16.43 -5.18
CA GLY A 46 4.21 15.91 -4.89
C GLY A 46 4.26 14.42 -4.56
N TRP A 47 3.17 13.67 -4.75
CA TRP A 47 3.11 12.24 -4.41
C TRP A 47 3.93 11.40 -5.40
N ARG A 48 4.66 10.42 -4.85
CA ARG A 48 5.47 9.48 -5.63
C ARG A 48 5.35 8.08 -5.03
N LEU A 49 4.83 7.16 -5.83
CA LEU A 49 4.79 5.75 -5.48
C LEU A 49 6.20 5.15 -5.38
N LEU A 50 6.47 4.45 -4.28
CA LEU A 50 7.66 3.62 -4.09
C LEU A 50 7.48 2.25 -4.78
N PRO A 51 8.57 1.63 -5.27
CA PRO A 51 8.51 0.34 -5.97
C PRO A 51 8.23 -0.84 -5.04
N ASP A 52 8.51 -0.70 -3.74
CA ASP A 52 8.30 -1.75 -2.75
C ASP A 52 6.82 -2.16 -2.66
N ARG A 53 6.61 -3.47 -2.56
CA ARG A 53 5.29 -4.07 -2.33
C ARG A 53 5.13 -4.51 -0.87
N TYR A 54 3.94 -4.27 -0.32
CA TYR A 54 3.54 -4.67 1.02
C TYR A 54 2.18 -5.37 0.91
N ASP A 55 2.20 -6.67 0.68
CA ASP A 55 1.01 -7.43 0.34
C ASP A 55 0.81 -8.57 1.34
N ASP A 56 -0.40 -8.71 1.88
CA ASP A 56 -0.77 -9.77 2.82
C ASP A 56 -2.02 -10.52 2.32
N GLY A 57 -1.79 -11.45 1.38
CA GLY A 57 -2.81 -12.38 0.90
C GLY A 57 -2.99 -13.57 1.85
N GLY A 58 -4.24 -13.90 2.18
CA GLY A 58 -4.53 -14.99 3.12
C GLY A 58 -4.25 -14.60 4.58
N TYR A 59 -4.41 -13.32 4.93
CA TYR A 59 -4.28 -12.85 6.31
C TYR A 59 -5.56 -12.19 6.79
N SER A 60 -6.03 -12.63 7.95
CA SER A 60 -7.18 -12.01 8.61
C SER A 60 -6.87 -10.58 9.05
N GLY A 61 -7.91 -9.76 9.18
CA GLY A 61 -7.79 -8.41 9.73
C GLY A 61 -7.69 -8.39 11.26
N GLY A 62 -7.85 -9.54 11.93
CA GLY A 62 -8.00 -9.64 13.38
C GLY A 62 -6.71 -9.60 14.18
N ASN A 63 -5.53 -9.62 13.53
CA ASN A 63 -4.25 -9.51 14.23
C ASN A 63 -3.19 -8.76 13.41
N MET A 64 -2.07 -8.42 14.05
CA MET A 64 -0.94 -7.72 13.43
C MET A 64 0.18 -8.66 12.95
N ASN A 65 -0.03 -9.98 12.97
CA ASN A 65 0.93 -10.97 12.47
C ASN A 65 0.84 -11.11 10.96
N ARG A 66 1.20 -10.02 10.29
CA ARG A 66 1.05 -9.79 8.85
C ARG A 66 2.42 -9.34 8.30
N PRO A 67 3.15 -10.21 7.57
CA PRO A 67 4.51 -9.91 7.11
C PRO A 67 4.63 -8.63 6.29
N GLY A 68 3.69 -8.39 5.37
CA GLY A 68 3.66 -7.17 4.56
C GLY A 68 3.50 -5.93 5.43
N LEU A 69 2.56 -5.96 6.38
CA LEU A 69 2.35 -4.87 7.33
C LEU A 69 3.54 -4.65 8.26
N LYS A 70 4.20 -5.70 8.74
CA LYS A 70 5.39 -5.58 9.61
C LYS A 70 6.52 -4.86 8.88
N LYS A 71 6.82 -5.27 7.66
CA LYS A 71 7.82 -4.61 6.80
C LYS A 71 7.44 -3.14 6.54
N LEU A 72 6.18 -2.86 6.23
CA LEU A 72 5.69 -1.49 6.01
C LEU A 72 5.96 -0.60 7.23
N LEU A 73 5.63 -1.09 8.42
CA LEU A 73 5.83 -0.34 9.66
C LEU A 73 7.30 -0.11 9.98
N GLU A 74 8.19 -1.04 9.62
CA GLU A 74 9.64 -0.85 9.75
C GLU A 74 10.14 0.24 8.81
N ASP A 75 9.69 0.26 7.55
CA ASP A 75 10.08 1.28 6.58
C ASP A 75 9.49 2.67 6.92
N VAL A 76 8.29 2.72 7.51
CA VAL A 76 7.73 3.94 8.10
C VAL A 76 8.59 4.43 9.28
N LYS A 77 8.96 3.55 10.21
CA LYS A 77 9.84 3.90 11.34
C LYS A 77 11.22 4.38 10.90
N ALA A 78 11.73 3.83 9.80
CA ALA A 78 12.98 4.27 9.19
C ALA A 78 12.86 5.60 8.41
N GLY A 79 11.66 6.22 8.38
CA GLY A 79 11.42 7.47 7.68
C GLY A 79 11.50 7.36 6.16
N LYS A 80 11.28 6.17 5.59
CA LYS A 80 11.30 5.93 4.13
C LYS A 80 9.96 6.23 3.46
N ILE A 81 8.87 6.25 4.22
CA ILE A 81 7.49 6.39 3.75
C ILE A 81 6.85 7.59 4.42
N ASP A 82 6.19 8.42 3.62
CA ASP A 82 5.44 9.60 4.10
C ASP A 82 3.93 9.36 4.07
N ILE A 83 3.45 8.51 3.16
CA ILE A 83 2.03 8.23 2.93
C ILE A 83 1.82 6.73 2.70
N ILE A 84 0.78 6.16 3.28
CA ILE A 84 0.36 4.77 3.05
C ILE A 84 -1.01 4.81 2.34
N ARG A 85 -1.16 4.01 1.28
CA ARG A 85 -2.40 3.87 0.54
C ARG A 85 -2.92 2.43 0.51
#